data_AF-P43528-F1
#
_entry.id   AF-P43528-F1
#
_cell.length_a   1.000
_cell.length_b   1.000
_cell.length_c   1.000
_cell.angle_alpha   90.00
_cell.angle_beta   90.00
_cell.angle_gamma   90.00
#
_symmetry.space_group_name_H-M   'P 1'
#
loop_
_entity.id
_entity.type
_entity.pdbx_description
1 polymer ?
#
loop_
_entity_poly.entity_id
_entity_poly.type
_entity_poly.pdbx_seq_one_letter_code
_entity_poly.pdbx_strand_id
1 'polypeptide(L)'
;MAKVISFFISLFLISFPLYANDYFRADSRTPDEVRRSGGLIPRGQDEAYERGTPININLYDHARGTATGNTRYNDGYVSTTTTLRQAHFLGQNMLGGYNEYYIYVVAAAPNLFDVNGVLGRYSPYPSENEYAALGGIPLSQIIGWYRVSFGAIEGGMHRNRDYRRDLFRGLSAAPNEDGYRIAGFPDGFPAWEEVPWREFAPNSCLPNNKASSDTTCASLTNKLSQHDLADFKKYIKRKFTLMTLLSINNDGFFSNNGGKDEL
;
A
#
# COMPACT_ATOMS: atom_id res chain seq x y z
N MET A 1 -37.57 46.24 26.88
CA MET A 1 -36.31 46.55 26.17
C MET A 1 -35.27 45.53 26.59
N ALA A 2 -35.01 44.48 25.81
CA ALA A 2 -33.93 43.53 26.05
C ALA A 2 -33.26 43.19 24.71
N LYS A 3 -32.01 43.63 24.55
CA LYS A 3 -31.19 43.34 23.36
C LYS A 3 -30.59 41.95 23.53
N VAL A 4 -31.04 41.01 22.69
CA VAL A 4 -30.38 39.70 22.52
C VAL A 4 -29.26 39.90 21.50
N ILE A 5 -28.01 39.73 21.95
CA ILE A 5 -26.82 39.74 21.10
C ILE A 5 -26.61 38.31 20.62
N SER A 6 -26.86 38.07 19.32
CA SER A 6 -26.58 36.80 18.65
C SER A 6 -25.11 36.77 18.24
N PHE A 7 -24.35 35.84 18.80
CA PHE A 7 -22.95 35.60 18.45
C PHE A 7 -22.91 34.59 17.29
N PHE A 8 -22.65 35.08 16.08
CA PHE A 8 -22.37 34.21 14.93
C PHE A 8 -20.96 33.62 15.07
N ILE A 9 -20.89 32.32 15.40
CA ILE A 9 -19.65 31.55 15.32
C ILE A 9 -19.46 31.14 13.86
N SER A 10 -18.58 31.86 13.15
CA SER A 10 -18.11 31.48 11.82
C SER A 10 -17.11 30.32 11.94
N LEU A 11 -17.59 29.12 11.63
CA LEU A 11 -16.77 27.92 11.49
C LEU A 11 -15.92 28.06 10.21
N PHE A 12 -14.71 28.58 10.32
CA PHE A 12 -13.71 28.50 9.25
C PHE A 12 -13.25 27.05 9.13
N LEU A 13 -13.86 26.29 8.21
CA LEU A 13 -13.32 25.02 7.74
C LEU A 13 -12.05 25.31 6.93
N ILE A 14 -10.90 25.28 7.61
CA ILE A 14 -9.60 25.25 6.95
C ILE A 14 -9.45 23.85 6.37
N SER A 15 -9.84 23.71 5.10
CA SER A 15 -9.52 22.53 4.30
C SER A 15 -8.01 22.50 4.08
N PHE A 16 -7.27 21.82 4.95
CA PHE A 16 -5.88 21.47 4.63
C PHE A 16 -5.92 20.61 3.36
N PRO A 17 -5.22 20.99 2.27
CA PRO A 17 -5.02 20.05 1.19
C PRO A 17 -4.23 18.88 1.80
N LEU A 18 -4.89 17.72 1.97
CA LEU A 18 -4.18 16.48 2.23
C LEU A 18 -3.25 16.27 1.03
N TYR A 19 -1.98 16.66 1.19
CA TYR A 19 -0.94 16.29 0.25
C TYR A 19 -0.92 14.77 0.24
N ALA A 20 -1.27 14.19 -0.92
CA ALA A 20 -1.09 12.77 -1.13
C ALA A 20 0.41 12.50 -0.97
N ASN A 21 0.77 11.72 0.04
CA ASN A 21 2.16 11.33 0.25
C ASN A 21 2.51 10.24 -0.77
N ASP A 22 3.55 10.49 -1.55
CA ASP A 22 4.15 9.47 -2.42
C ASP A 22 5.09 8.60 -1.57
N TYR A 23 5.14 7.31 -1.89
CA TYR A 23 6.04 6.34 -1.31
C TYR A 23 7.09 5.92 -2.34
N PHE A 24 8.23 5.44 -1.85
CA PHE A 24 9.39 5.18 -2.68
C PHE A 24 9.95 3.79 -2.39
N ARG A 25 10.32 3.05 -3.43
CA ARG A 25 10.94 1.72 -3.30
C ARG A 25 12.08 1.56 -4.26
N ALA A 26 13.27 1.25 -3.75
CA ALA A 26 14.36 0.72 -4.56
C ALA A 26 14.11 -0.77 -4.86
N ASP A 27 14.15 -1.16 -6.13
CA ASP A 27 13.94 -2.53 -6.59
C ASP A 27 14.86 -2.83 -7.79
N SER A 28 15.41 -4.04 -7.84
CA SER A 28 16.27 -4.48 -8.95
C SER A 28 15.50 -4.89 -10.20
N ARG A 29 14.20 -5.19 -10.09
CA ARG A 29 13.35 -5.53 -11.24
C ARG A 29 13.19 -4.32 -12.15
N THR A 30 13.29 -4.54 -13.45
CA THR A 30 13.10 -3.50 -14.47
C THR A 30 11.62 -3.12 -14.62
N PRO A 31 11.31 -1.92 -15.16
CA PRO A 31 9.94 -1.54 -15.48
C PRO A 31 9.20 -2.54 -16.37
N ASP A 32 9.88 -3.23 -17.27
CA ASP A 32 9.27 -4.23 -18.16
C ASP A 32 8.91 -5.53 -17.40
N GLU A 33 9.73 -5.95 -16.43
CA GLU A 33 9.39 -7.05 -15.51
C GLU A 33 8.20 -6.70 -14.61
N VAL A 34 8.18 -5.47 -14.09
CA VAL A 34 7.07 -4.97 -13.27
C VAL A 34 5.77 -4.93 -14.08
N ARG A 35 5.81 -4.49 -15.35
CA ARG A 35 4.63 -4.53 -16.24
C ARG A 35 4.14 -5.95 -16.50
N ARG A 36 5.05 -6.89 -16.81
CA ARG A 36 4.68 -8.31 -17.02
C ARG A 36 4.05 -8.95 -15.79
N SER A 37 4.50 -8.55 -14.61
CA SER A 37 3.97 -9.02 -13.31
C SER A 37 2.68 -8.31 -12.90
N GLY A 38 2.24 -7.28 -13.64
CA GLY A 38 1.11 -6.43 -13.27
C GLY A 38 1.36 -5.54 -12.05
N GLY A 39 2.62 -5.36 -11.64
CA GLY A 39 3.00 -4.62 -10.44
C GLY A 39 4.29 -5.11 -9.79
N LEU A 40 4.62 -4.52 -8.63
CA LEU A 40 5.68 -5.01 -7.75
C LEU A 40 5.07 -6.06 -6.82
N ILE A 41 5.22 -7.33 -7.16
CA ILE A 41 4.65 -8.46 -6.40
C ILE A 41 5.61 -8.93 -5.29
N PRO A 42 5.09 -9.51 -4.19
CA PRO A 42 5.91 -10.15 -3.15
C PRO A 42 6.66 -11.39 -3.68
N ARG A 43 7.71 -11.78 -2.97
CA ARG A 43 8.46 -13.02 -3.19
C ARG A 43 7.55 -14.22 -2.99
N GLY A 44 7.60 -15.16 -3.94
CA GLY A 44 6.81 -16.40 -3.90
C GLY A 44 5.39 -16.26 -4.47
N GLN A 45 5.04 -15.11 -5.05
CA GLN A 45 3.87 -14.99 -5.91
C GLN A 45 4.30 -15.16 -7.37
N ASP A 46 3.82 -16.21 -8.04
CA ASP A 46 4.19 -16.52 -9.43
C ASP A 46 3.21 -15.91 -10.45
N GLU A 47 1.96 -15.68 -10.04
CA GLU A 47 0.95 -15.08 -10.90
C GLU A 47 0.98 -13.55 -10.86
N ALA A 48 0.57 -12.92 -11.96
CA ALA A 48 0.42 -11.48 -12.03
C ALA A 48 -0.48 -10.94 -10.91
N TYR A 49 -0.24 -9.69 -10.48
CA TYR A 49 -0.85 -9.05 -9.31
C TYR A 49 -2.37 -9.30 -9.18
N GLU A 50 -3.12 -9.13 -10.27
CA GLU A 50 -4.59 -9.27 -10.27
C GLU A 50 -5.09 -10.70 -10.04
N ARG A 51 -4.28 -11.72 -10.34
CA ARG A 51 -4.67 -13.14 -10.28
C ARG A 51 -4.11 -13.84 -9.05
N GLY A 52 -2.85 -13.55 -8.72
CA GLY A 52 -2.14 -14.22 -7.64
C GLY A 52 -2.46 -13.67 -6.25
N THR A 53 -2.29 -14.51 -5.24
CA THR A 53 -2.28 -14.14 -3.83
C THR A 53 -1.07 -14.81 -3.16
N PRO A 54 -0.29 -14.09 -2.35
CA PRO A 54 0.83 -14.72 -1.63
C PRO A 54 0.34 -15.86 -0.72
N ILE A 55 1.09 -16.95 -0.68
CA ILE A 55 0.74 -18.15 0.11
C ILE A 55 0.72 -17.82 1.61
N ASN A 56 1.73 -17.08 2.07
CA ASN A 56 1.85 -16.56 3.43
C ASN A 56 1.82 -15.03 3.40
N ILE A 57 0.99 -14.45 4.26
CA ILE A 57 0.91 -13.02 4.51
C ILE A 57 1.04 -12.79 6.01
N ASN A 58 2.16 -12.21 6.43
CA ASN A 58 2.44 -11.90 7.83
C ASN A 58 3.35 -10.67 7.93
N LEU A 59 2.81 -9.58 8.50
CA LEU A 59 3.53 -8.30 8.58
C LEU A 59 4.76 -8.38 9.52
N TYR A 60 4.65 -9.05 10.66
CA TYR A 60 5.76 -9.20 11.60
C TYR A 60 6.91 -10.03 11.02
N ASP A 61 6.60 -11.11 10.30
CA ASP A 61 7.62 -11.92 9.61
C ASP A 61 8.23 -11.16 8.44
N HIS A 62 7.42 -10.42 7.67
CA HIS A 62 7.88 -9.51 6.63
C HIS A 62 8.90 -8.49 7.18
N ALA A 63 8.52 -7.75 8.22
CA ALA A 63 9.33 -6.68 8.79
C ALA A 63 10.66 -7.18 9.39
N ARG A 64 10.71 -8.43 9.86
CA ARG A 64 11.94 -9.07 10.35
C ARG A 64 12.80 -9.67 9.22
N GLY A 65 12.26 -9.80 8.01
CA GLY A 65 12.91 -10.44 6.88
C GLY A 65 14.26 -9.83 6.51
N THR A 66 15.25 -10.66 6.20
CA THR A 66 16.53 -10.20 5.70
C THR A 66 16.43 -9.85 4.20
N ALA A 67 16.74 -8.61 3.85
CA ALA A 67 16.81 -8.15 2.46
C ALA A 67 17.96 -8.85 1.72
N THR A 68 17.65 -9.94 1.00
CA THR A 68 18.64 -10.72 0.24
C THR A 68 18.34 -10.62 -1.24
N GLY A 69 19.23 -9.98 -2.01
CA GLY A 69 19.09 -9.79 -3.47
C GLY A 69 18.02 -8.77 -3.90
N ASN A 70 17.20 -8.30 -2.97
CA ASN A 70 16.27 -7.18 -3.18
C ASN A 70 15.92 -6.54 -1.82
N THR A 71 15.29 -5.36 -1.84
CA THR A 71 14.67 -4.76 -0.64
C THR A 71 13.49 -5.62 -0.16
N ARG A 72 13.14 -5.56 1.13
CA ARG A 72 12.15 -6.45 1.77
C ARG A 72 10.86 -6.58 0.95
N TYR A 73 10.48 -7.82 0.66
CA TYR A 73 9.34 -8.17 -0.20
C TYR A 73 8.82 -9.59 0.05
N ASN A 74 9.14 -10.18 1.20
CA ASN A 74 8.73 -11.51 1.64
C ASN A 74 7.36 -11.49 2.35
N ASP A 75 6.85 -12.67 2.70
CA ASP A 75 5.70 -12.85 3.59
C ASP A 75 4.48 -11.99 3.21
N GLY A 76 4.24 -11.88 1.90
CA GLY A 76 3.05 -11.28 1.33
C GLY A 76 3.01 -9.76 1.28
N TYR A 77 4.08 -9.07 1.67
CA TYR A 77 4.17 -7.61 1.60
C TYR A 77 5.31 -7.15 0.70
N VAL A 78 5.22 -5.91 0.21
CA VAL A 78 6.30 -5.22 -0.50
C VAL A 78 6.63 -3.92 0.21
N SER A 79 7.87 -3.82 0.68
CA SER A 79 8.33 -2.68 1.48
C SER A 79 8.49 -1.40 0.64
N THR A 80 8.12 -0.27 1.20
CA THR A 80 8.37 1.08 0.69
C THR A 80 8.84 1.99 1.82
N THR A 81 9.35 3.17 1.49
CA THR A 81 9.72 4.22 2.46
C THR A 81 9.14 5.56 2.03
N THR A 82 9.24 6.58 2.89
CA THR A 82 8.51 7.85 2.77
C THR A 82 9.24 8.91 1.93
N THR A 83 10.52 8.71 1.58
CA THR A 83 11.28 9.69 0.79
C THR A 83 12.16 9.05 -0.27
N LEU A 84 12.33 9.75 -1.40
CA LEU A 84 13.28 9.36 -2.45
C LEU A 84 14.70 9.17 -1.89
N ARG A 85 15.14 10.06 -0.99
CA ARG A 85 16.47 9.98 -0.36
C ARG A 85 16.64 8.70 0.45
N GLN A 86 15.62 8.32 1.22
CA GLN A 86 15.67 7.10 2.02
C GLN A 86 15.60 5.85 1.13
N ALA A 87 14.78 5.85 0.08
CA ALA A 87 14.74 4.75 -0.89
C ALA A 87 16.08 4.60 -1.61
N HIS A 88 16.73 5.71 -1.99
CA HIS A 88 18.05 5.70 -2.58
C HIS A 88 19.09 5.11 -1.62
N PHE A 89 19.10 5.53 -0.35
CA PHE A 89 19.99 4.98 0.69
C PHE A 89 19.78 3.47 0.89
N LEU A 90 18.53 3.01 1.01
CA LEU A 90 18.21 1.58 1.10
C LEU A 90 18.66 0.81 -0.14
N GLY A 91 18.46 1.38 -1.33
CA GLY A 91 18.95 0.84 -2.60
C GLY A 91 20.47 0.69 -2.62
N GLN A 92 21.24 1.70 -2.20
CA GLN A 92 22.69 1.61 -2.12
C GLN A 92 23.15 0.52 -1.15
N ASN A 93 22.48 0.36 -0.01
CA ASN A 93 22.83 -0.62 1.01
C ASN A 93 22.47 -2.06 0.61
N MET A 94 21.31 -2.27 -0.01
CA MET A 94 20.75 -3.60 -0.27
C MET A 94 20.94 -4.06 -1.72
N LEU A 95 21.13 -3.13 -2.67
CA LEU A 95 21.29 -3.37 -4.11
C LEU A 95 22.64 -2.88 -4.64
N GLY A 96 23.60 -2.50 -3.78
CA GLY A 96 24.89 -1.94 -4.20
C GLY A 96 25.75 -2.84 -5.11
N GLY A 97 25.45 -4.14 -5.18
CA GLY A 97 26.06 -5.06 -6.15
C GLY A 97 25.48 -5.00 -7.57
N TYR A 98 24.38 -4.28 -7.78
CA TYR A 98 23.77 -4.08 -9.09
C TYR A 98 24.34 -2.83 -9.78
N ASN A 99 24.74 -2.96 -11.04
CA ASN A 99 25.12 -1.81 -11.87
C ASN A 99 23.91 -0.88 -12.15
N GLU A 100 22.70 -1.44 -12.11
CA GLU A 100 21.46 -0.72 -12.35
C GLU A 100 20.35 -1.25 -11.45
N TYR A 101 19.57 -0.34 -10.87
CA TYR A 101 18.29 -0.62 -10.23
C TYR A 101 17.34 0.57 -10.40
N TYR A 102 16.10 0.43 -9.92
CA TYR A 102 15.07 1.45 -10.09
C TYR A 102 14.53 1.92 -8.74
N ILE A 103 14.19 3.20 -8.64
CA ILE A 103 13.39 3.72 -7.52
C ILE A 103 11.99 4.03 -8.03
N TYR A 104 11.04 3.18 -7.68
CA TYR A 104 9.63 3.35 -8.01
C TYR A 104 8.98 4.37 -7.10
N VAL A 105 8.14 5.23 -7.68
CA VAL A 105 7.31 6.21 -6.98
C VAL A 105 5.87 5.68 -6.96
N VAL A 106 5.27 5.60 -5.78
CA VAL A 106 4.05 4.84 -5.51
C VAL A 106 3.03 5.77 -4.86
N ALA A 107 1.82 5.82 -5.42
CA ALA A 107 0.74 6.61 -4.83
C ALA A 107 0.23 5.96 -3.52
N ALA A 108 -0.20 6.79 -2.57
CA ALA A 108 -0.86 6.30 -1.36
C ALA A 108 -2.14 5.51 -1.68
N ALA A 109 -2.36 4.39 -1.00
CA ALA A 109 -3.62 3.65 -1.00
C ALA A 109 -3.74 2.75 0.25
N PRO A 110 -4.95 2.29 0.61
CA PRO A 110 -5.18 1.51 1.83
C PRO A 110 -4.55 0.11 1.87
N ASN A 111 -3.77 -0.31 0.86
CA ASN A 111 -2.93 -1.50 0.96
C ASN A 111 -1.59 -1.23 1.66
N LEU A 112 -1.21 0.04 1.84
CA LEU A 112 0.01 0.43 2.53
C LEU A 112 -0.24 0.55 4.04
N PHE A 113 0.55 -0.16 4.84
CA PHE A 113 0.49 -0.11 6.30
C PHE A 113 1.78 0.49 6.86
N ASP A 114 1.66 1.45 7.78
CA ASP A 114 2.80 1.97 8.55
C ASP A 114 3.32 0.85 9.47
N VAL A 115 4.51 0.32 9.18
CA VAL A 115 5.08 -0.78 9.98
C VAL A 115 5.35 -0.34 11.41
N ASN A 116 5.79 0.90 11.61
CA ASN A 116 6.04 1.46 12.93
C ASN A 116 4.73 1.71 13.67
N GLY A 117 3.72 2.21 12.97
CA GLY A 117 2.38 2.42 13.50
C GLY A 117 1.73 1.12 13.95
N VAL A 118 1.78 0.07 13.12
CA VAL A 118 1.11 -1.21 13.37
C VAL A 118 1.87 -2.09 14.37
N LEU A 119 3.20 -2.19 14.26
CA LEU A 119 4.00 -3.04 15.15
C LEU A 119 4.46 -2.32 16.41
N GLY A 120 4.33 -0.99 16.48
CA GLY A 120 4.71 -0.18 17.63
C GLY A 120 6.15 -0.43 18.06
N ARG A 121 6.36 -0.65 19.37
CA ARG A 121 7.68 -0.98 19.94
C ARG A 121 8.29 -2.30 19.44
N TYR A 122 7.50 -3.14 18.77
CA TYR A 122 7.96 -4.40 18.20
C TYR A 122 8.38 -4.27 16.73
N SER A 123 8.34 -3.06 16.15
CA SER A 123 8.89 -2.79 14.82
C SER A 123 10.41 -3.05 14.83
N PRO A 124 10.94 -3.96 13.99
CA PRO A 124 12.36 -4.35 14.03
C PRO A 124 13.31 -3.26 13.54
N TYR A 125 12.88 -2.44 12.58
CA TYR A 125 13.72 -1.43 11.91
C TYR A 125 13.04 -0.06 11.87
N PRO A 126 12.77 0.57 13.03
CA PRO A 126 11.97 1.79 13.07
C PRO A 126 12.59 2.96 12.30
N SER A 127 13.91 2.99 12.16
CA SER A 127 14.62 4.01 11.38
C SER A 127 14.35 3.97 9.88
N GLU A 128 13.80 2.87 9.35
CA GLU A 128 13.54 2.71 7.91
C GLU A 128 12.24 3.40 7.45
N ASN A 129 11.38 3.83 8.38
CA ASN A 129 10.08 4.47 8.11
C ASN A 129 9.28 3.69 7.06
N GLU A 130 9.19 2.38 7.29
CA GLU A 130 8.67 1.43 6.31
C GLU A 130 7.15 1.52 6.22
N TYR A 131 6.65 1.59 4.98
CA TYR A 131 5.26 1.31 4.64
C TYR A 131 5.18 0.05 3.81
N ALA A 132 4.56 -0.99 4.35
CA ALA A 132 4.46 -2.30 3.73
C ALA A 132 3.16 -2.42 2.92
N ALA A 133 3.28 -2.71 1.62
CA ALA A 133 2.14 -2.90 0.73
C ALA A 133 1.63 -4.35 0.79
N LEU A 134 0.46 -4.56 1.38
CA LEU A 134 -0.22 -5.86 1.46
C LEU A 134 -0.50 -6.40 0.05
N GLY A 135 0.03 -7.59 -0.25
CA GLY A 135 -0.10 -8.26 -1.55
C GLY A 135 0.74 -7.63 -2.68
N GLY A 136 1.58 -6.65 -2.36
CA GLY A 136 2.35 -5.90 -3.33
C GLY A 136 1.67 -4.63 -3.83
N ILE A 137 2.20 -4.09 -4.92
CA ILE A 137 1.80 -2.79 -5.47
C ILE A 137 1.36 -2.99 -6.92
N PRO A 138 0.07 -2.80 -7.26
CA PRO A 138 -0.40 -2.92 -8.64
C PRO A 138 0.26 -1.88 -9.53
N LEU A 139 0.47 -2.23 -10.81
CA LEU A 139 1.07 -1.35 -11.80
C LEU A 139 0.34 0.01 -11.88
N SER A 140 -0.98 0.02 -11.71
CA SER A 140 -1.79 1.24 -11.76
C SER A 140 -1.56 2.21 -10.60
N GLN A 141 -0.96 1.76 -9.48
CA GLN A 141 -0.59 2.58 -8.31
C GLN A 141 0.80 3.20 -8.44
N ILE A 142 1.65 2.68 -9.34
CA ILE A 142 2.99 3.18 -9.58
C ILE A 142 2.91 4.43 -10.44
N ILE A 143 3.33 5.58 -9.92
CA ILE A 143 3.33 6.89 -10.61
C ILE A 143 4.42 6.92 -11.70
N GLY A 144 5.58 6.31 -11.41
CA GLY A 144 6.74 6.30 -12.27
C GLY A 144 7.96 5.71 -11.59
N TRP A 145 9.13 5.91 -12.18
CA TRP A 145 10.38 5.42 -11.63
C TRP A 145 11.56 6.31 -12.02
N TYR A 146 12.55 6.35 -11.15
CA TYR A 146 13.89 6.83 -11.45
C TYR A 146 14.80 5.63 -11.76
N ARG A 147 15.71 5.81 -12.71
CA ARG A 147 16.78 4.84 -12.96
C ARG A 147 17.98 5.21 -12.10
N VAL A 148 18.58 4.23 -11.44
CA VAL A 148 19.84 4.39 -10.71
C VAL A 148 20.90 3.58 -11.42
N SER A 149 21.95 4.25 -11.90
CA SER A 149 23.06 3.64 -12.64
C SER A 149 24.35 3.87 -11.88
N PHE A 150 25.06 2.80 -11.53
CA PHE A 150 26.29 2.84 -10.71
C PHE A 150 26.13 3.68 -9.42
N GLY A 151 24.94 3.62 -8.83
CA GLY A 151 24.56 4.32 -7.61
C GLY A 151 24.15 5.79 -7.77
N ALA A 152 24.21 6.35 -8.97
CA ALA A 152 23.71 7.70 -9.27
C ALA A 152 22.29 7.66 -9.84
N ILE A 153 21.40 8.55 -9.37
CA ILE A 153 20.08 8.74 -9.98
C ILE A 153 20.27 9.45 -11.31
N GLU A 154 19.89 8.79 -12.40
CA GLU A 154 20.05 9.27 -13.77
C GLU A 154 18.80 10.04 -14.23
N GLY A 155 18.98 11.30 -14.61
CA GLY A 155 17.93 12.12 -15.22
C GLY A 155 16.72 12.36 -14.30
N GLY A 156 15.53 12.42 -14.92
CA GLY A 156 14.26 12.68 -14.24
C GLY A 156 13.38 11.43 -14.13
N MET A 157 12.25 11.57 -13.44
CA MET A 157 11.28 10.48 -13.30
C MET A 157 10.66 10.10 -14.65
N HIS A 158 10.75 8.83 -15.01
CA HIS A 158 9.99 8.24 -16.10
C HIS A 158 8.56 7.98 -15.63
N ARG A 159 7.58 8.65 -16.24
CA ARG A 159 6.17 8.46 -15.88
C ARG A 159 5.64 7.11 -16.35
N ASN A 160 4.92 6.44 -15.47
CA ASN A 160 4.17 5.24 -15.83
C ASN A 160 2.91 5.62 -16.60
N ARG A 161 2.76 5.12 -17.83
CA ARG A 161 1.55 5.36 -18.65
C ARG A 161 0.33 4.61 -18.12
N ASP A 162 0.55 3.54 -17.35
CA ASP A 162 -0.50 2.72 -16.75
C ASP A 162 -0.96 3.26 -15.39
N TYR A 163 -0.34 4.34 -14.88
CA TYR A 163 -0.76 5.00 -13.65
C TYR A 163 -2.18 5.56 -13.78
N ARG A 164 -3.05 5.22 -12.83
CA ARG A 164 -4.45 5.65 -12.81
C ARG A 164 -4.71 6.65 -11.70
N ARG A 165 -4.41 7.93 -11.96
CA ARG A 165 -4.61 9.03 -11.01
C ARG A 165 -6.05 9.10 -10.48
N ASP A 166 -7.04 8.80 -11.32
CA ASP A 166 -8.47 8.75 -10.96
C ASP A 166 -8.78 7.69 -9.88
N LEU A 167 -8.00 6.61 -9.82
CA LEU A 167 -8.16 5.56 -8.82
C LEU A 167 -7.48 5.90 -7.49
N PHE A 168 -6.33 6.58 -7.53
CA PHE A 168 -5.50 6.78 -6.33
C PHE A 168 -5.57 8.19 -5.74
N ARG A 169 -6.07 9.18 -6.49
CA ARG A 169 -6.22 10.55 -5.97
C ARG A 169 -7.14 10.57 -4.75
N GLY A 170 -6.64 11.17 -3.67
CA GLY A 170 -7.37 11.34 -2.41
C GLY A 170 -7.42 10.10 -1.53
N LEU A 171 -6.73 9.02 -1.90
CA LEU A 171 -6.50 7.88 -1.02
C LEU A 171 -5.31 8.14 -0.10
N SER A 172 -5.29 7.46 1.04
CA SER A 172 -4.20 7.44 2.01
C SER A 172 -3.77 5.99 2.27
N ALA A 173 -2.66 5.82 2.98
CA ALA A 173 -2.34 4.54 3.63
C ALA A 173 -3.48 4.10 4.57
N ALA A 174 -3.52 2.81 4.90
CA ALA A 174 -4.45 2.28 5.89
C ALA A 174 -4.20 2.92 7.25
N PRO A 175 -5.25 3.24 8.02
CA PRO A 175 -5.09 3.64 9.41
C PRO A 175 -4.50 2.46 10.22
N ASN A 176 -3.79 2.75 11.30
CA ASN A 176 -3.07 1.72 12.06
C ASN A 176 -4.01 0.68 12.68
N GLU A 177 -5.23 1.10 13.01
CA GLU A 177 -6.30 0.27 13.57
C GLU A 177 -6.62 -0.94 12.67
N ASP A 178 -6.62 -0.73 11.34
CA ASP A 178 -6.86 -1.79 10.36
C ASP A 178 -5.69 -2.80 10.34
N GLY A 179 -4.48 -2.35 10.69
CA GLY A 179 -3.28 -3.17 10.71
C GLY A 179 -3.09 -4.01 11.98
N TYR A 180 -3.60 -3.58 13.14
CA TYR A 180 -3.34 -4.28 14.42
C TYR A 180 -3.82 -5.74 14.40
N ARG A 181 -4.95 -6.00 13.75
CA ARG A 181 -5.54 -7.35 13.61
C ARG A 181 -4.70 -8.29 12.74
N ILE A 182 -3.93 -7.73 11.80
CA ILE A 182 -3.08 -8.44 10.86
C ILE A 182 -1.58 -8.25 11.14
N ALA A 183 -1.23 -7.76 12.34
CA ALA A 183 0.15 -7.53 12.73
C ALA A 183 1.03 -8.79 12.62
N GLY A 184 0.45 -9.98 12.79
CA GLY A 184 1.12 -11.25 12.51
C GLY A 184 2.07 -11.73 13.60
N PHE A 185 1.95 -11.20 14.82
CA PHE A 185 2.75 -11.69 15.94
C PHE A 185 2.51 -13.19 16.20
N PRO A 186 3.55 -13.95 16.59
CA PRO A 186 3.43 -15.36 16.93
C PRO A 186 2.39 -15.65 18.02
N ASP A 187 1.97 -16.90 18.09
CA ASP A 187 1.09 -17.37 19.15
C ASP A 187 1.72 -17.16 20.54
N GLY A 188 0.97 -16.55 21.47
CA GLY A 188 1.48 -16.21 22.82
C GLY A 188 2.51 -15.07 22.86
N PHE A 189 2.65 -14.29 21.78
CA PHE A 189 3.54 -13.12 21.79
C PHE A 189 2.97 -12.00 22.70
N PRO A 190 3.80 -11.31 23.51
CA PRO A 190 3.32 -10.33 24.50
C PRO A 190 2.40 -9.22 23.96
N ALA A 191 2.61 -8.79 22.71
CA ALA A 191 1.76 -7.78 22.08
C ALA A 191 0.26 -8.14 22.15
N TRP A 192 -0.12 -9.41 22.01
CA TRP A 192 -1.52 -9.83 22.06
C TRP A 192 -2.19 -9.62 23.42
N GLU A 193 -1.43 -9.34 24.48
CA GLU A 193 -1.93 -9.01 25.82
C GLU A 193 -1.89 -7.51 26.13
N GLU A 194 -1.33 -6.71 25.22
CA GLU A 194 -1.10 -5.28 25.39
C GLU A 194 -2.03 -4.44 24.50
N VAL A 195 -2.42 -3.26 24.97
CA VAL A 195 -3.10 -2.27 24.12
C VAL A 195 -2.07 -1.67 23.14
N PRO A 196 -2.40 -1.51 21.84
CA PRO A 196 -3.73 -1.67 21.25
C PRO A 196 -4.05 -3.10 20.78
N TRP A 197 -3.06 -3.96 20.52
CA TRP A 197 -3.28 -5.21 19.80
C TRP A 197 -4.27 -6.18 20.47
N ARG A 198 -4.33 -6.20 21.80
CA ARG A 198 -5.32 -7.00 22.56
C ARG A 198 -6.76 -6.72 22.13
N GLU A 199 -7.08 -5.48 21.76
CA GLU A 199 -8.43 -5.06 21.37
C GLU A 199 -8.80 -5.51 19.95
N PHE A 200 -7.80 -5.84 19.14
CA PHE A 200 -7.95 -6.26 17.74
C PHE A 200 -7.53 -7.73 17.51
N ALA A 201 -7.08 -8.41 18.56
CA ALA A 201 -6.50 -9.74 18.49
C ALA A 201 -7.51 -10.75 17.92
N PRO A 202 -7.14 -11.53 16.90
CA PRO A 202 -7.94 -12.67 16.49
C PRO A 202 -8.12 -13.64 17.67
N ASN A 203 -9.30 -14.28 17.78
CA ASN A 203 -9.63 -15.10 18.96
C ASN A 203 -8.57 -16.15 19.29
N SER A 204 -7.99 -16.82 18.29
CA SER A 204 -6.96 -17.85 18.48
C SER A 204 -5.58 -17.31 18.89
N CYS A 205 -5.38 -15.98 18.90
CA CYS A 205 -4.16 -15.32 19.34
C CYS A 205 -4.21 -14.90 20.81
N LEU A 206 -5.40 -14.85 21.41
CA LEU A 206 -5.57 -14.54 22.83
C LEU A 206 -5.19 -15.75 23.71
N PRO A 207 -4.44 -15.54 24.80
CA PRO A 207 -3.88 -16.64 25.61
C PRO A 207 -4.93 -17.61 26.17
N ASN A 208 -6.14 -17.11 26.49
CA ASN A 208 -7.19 -17.89 27.14
C ASN A 208 -8.15 -18.61 26.16
N ASN A 209 -8.00 -18.43 24.85
CA ASN A 209 -8.92 -18.94 23.84
C ASN A 209 -8.34 -20.10 23.00
N LYS A 210 -7.16 -20.61 23.35
CA LYS A 210 -6.44 -21.65 22.58
C LYS A 210 -7.09 -23.04 22.63
N ALA A 211 -8.18 -23.22 23.37
CA ALA A 211 -8.63 -24.55 23.80
C ALA A 211 -9.68 -25.25 22.90
N SER A 212 -10.14 -24.67 21.77
CA SER A 212 -11.20 -25.33 20.97
C SER A 212 -11.20 -25.12 19.46
N SER A 213 -10.17 -24.50 18.89
CA SER A 213 -10.14 -24.19 17.45
C SER A 213 -8.96 -24.88 16.76
N ASP A 214 -9.24 -25.69 15.75
CA ASP A 214 -8.25 -26.30 14.85
C ASP A 214 -7.41 -25.25 14.08
N THR A 215 -7.74 -23.97 14.19
CA THR A 215 -7.04 -22.87 13.54
C THR A 215 -6.05 -22.20 14.51
N THR A 216 -4.77 -22.18 14.14
CA THR A 216 -3.71 -21.47 14.87
C THR A 216 -3.82 -19.96 14.69
N CYS A 217 -3.26 -19.16 15.61
CA CYS A 217 -3.13 -17.70 15.47
C CYS A 217 -2.54 -17.32 14.11
N ALA A 218 -1.40 -17.92 13.72
CA ALA A 218 -0.76 -17.66 12.44
C ALA A 218 -1.67 -17.97 11.24
N SER A 219 -2.39 -19.11 11.26
CA SER A 219 -3.32 -19.45 10.18
C SER A 219 -4.48 -18.46 10.09
N LEU A 220 -5.02 -18.02 11.24
CA LEU A 220 -6.09 -17.05 11.29
C LEU A 220 -5.62 -15.70 10.74
N THR A 221 -4.50 -15.16 11.22
CA THR A 221 -3.95 -13.89 10.73
C THR A 221 -3.63 -13.92 9.24
N ASN A 222 -3.09 -15.03 8.71
CA ASN A 222 -2.88 -15.18 7.26
C ASN A 222 -4.21 -15.11 6.49
N LYS A 223 -5.26 -15.83 6.93
CA LYS A 223 -6.59 -15.79 6.30
C LYS A 223 -7.21 -14.40 6.32
N LEU A 224 -7.04 -13.67 7.43
CA LEU A 224 -7.53 -12.30 7.56
C LEU A 224 -6.80 -11.35 6.61
N SER A 225 -5.48 -11.47 6.52
CA SER A 225 -4.68 -10.66 5.58
C SER A 225 -5.01 -10.96 4.11
N GLN A 226 -5.29 -12.22 3.78
CA GLN A 226 -5.77 -12.61 2.45
C GLN A 226 -7.15 -12.03 2.13
N HIS A 227 -8.04 -11.97 3.12
CA HIS A 227 -9.36 -11.34 2.99
C HIS A 227 -9.22 -9.83 2.74
N ASP A 228 -8.39 -9.14 3.53
CA ASP A 228 -8.15 -7.70 3.38
C ASP A 228 -7.53 -7.36 2.01
N LEU A 229 -6.61 -8.20 1.52
CA LEU A 229 -6.06 -8.09 0.17
C LEU A 229 -7.15 -8.25 -0.91
N ALA A 230 -8.03 -9.25 -0.75
CA ALA A 230 -9.12 -9.49 -1.71
C ALA A 230 -10.10 -8.31 -1.75
N ASP A 231 -10.43 -7.73 -0.59
CA ASP A 231 -11.28 -6.56 -0.48
C ASP A 231 -10.64 -5.32 -1.11
N PHE A 232 -9.35 -5.09 -0.89
CA PHE A 232 -8.62 -4.02 -1.57
C PHE A 232 -8.63 -4.17 -3.10
N LYS A 233 -8.31 -5.36 -3.63
CA LYS A 233 -8.35 -5.63 -5.08
C LYS A 233 -9.74 -5.41 -5.65
N LYS A 234 -10.78 -5.88 -4.95
CA LYS A 234 -12.18 -5.67 -5.33
C LYS A 234 -12.58 -4.20 -5.31
N TYR A 235 -12.12 -3.44 -4.33
CA TYR A 235 -12.33 -1.99 -4.24
C TYR A 235 -11.74 -1.27 -5.46
N ILE A 236 -10.46 -1.52 -5.78
CA ILE A 236 -9.78 -0.91 -6.94
C ILE A 236 -10.48 -1.31 -8.24
N LYS A 237 -10.84 -2.59 -8.41
CA LYS A 237 -11.57 -3.08 -9.60
C LYS A 237 -12.92 -2.38 -9.77
N ARG A 238 -13.71 -2.25 -8.70
CA ARG A 238 -15.00 -1.54 -8.72
C ARG A 238 -14.82 -0.07 -9.09
N LYS A 239 -13.84 0.61 -8.50
CA LYS A 239 -13.52 2.02 -8.82
C LYS A 239 -13.11 2.17 -10.28
N PHE A 240 -12.29 1.25 -10.80
CA PHE A 240 -11.94 1.20 -12.23
C PHE A 240 -13.17 1.07 -13.12
N THR A 241 -14.04 0.10 -12.87
CA THR A 241 -15.28 -0.09 -13.65
C THR A 241 -16.16 1.16 -13.63
N LEU A 242 -16.33 1.79 -12.46
CA LEU A 242 -17.11 3.03 -12.33
C LEU A 242 -16.52 4.17 -13.16
N MET A 243 -15.20 4.39 -13.09
CA MET A 243 -14.54 5.46 -13.85
C MET A 243 -14.59 5.21 -15.35
N THR A 244 -14.48 3.95 -15.80
CA THR A 244 -14.65 3.60 -17.21
C THR A 244 -16.08 3.88 -17.70
N LEU A 245 -17.10 3.53 -16.92
CA LEU A 245 -18.49 3.81 -17.27
C LEU A 245 -18.80 5.32 -17.33
N LEU A 246 -18.26 6.10 -16.39
CA LEU A 246 -18.40 7.56 -16.40
C LEU A 246 -17.74 8.21 -17.62
N SER A 247 -16.57 7.71 -18.04
CA SER A 247 -15.92 8.19 -19.28
C SER A 247 -16.79 7.90 -20.51
N ILE A 248 -17.31 6.68 -20.63
CA ILE A 248 -18.17 6.29 -21.77
C ILE A 248 -19.43 7.17 -21.84
N ASN A 249 -20.07 7.44 -20.70
CA ASN A 249 -21.27 8.28 -20.66
C ASN A 249 -20.98 9.75 -21.04
N ASN A 250 -19.82 10.27 -20.67
CA ASN A 250 -19.42 11.64 -21.03
C ASN A 250 -19.07 11.75 -22.52
N ASP A 251 -18.42 10.73 -23.08
CA ASP A 251 -18.08 10.71 -24.51
C ASP A 251 -19.34 10.51 -25.38
N GLY A 252 -20.35 9.79 -24.89
CA GLY A 252 -21.62 9.55 -25.58
C GLY A 252 -22.57 10.76 -25.61
N PHE A 253 -22.44 11.74 -24.72
CA PHE A 253 -23.34 12.90 -24.68
C PHE A 253 -22.98 13.98 -25.72
N PHE A 254 -21.74 13.97 -26.25
CA PHE A 254 -21.30 14.93 -27.27
C PHE A 254 -21.55 14.48 -28.73
N SER A 255 -22.17 13.32 -28.96
CA SER A 255 -22.42 12.80 -30.32
C SER A 255 -23.82 13.11 -30.89
N ASN A 256 -24.66 13.91 -30.24
CA ASN A 256 -26.07 14.08 -30.66
C ASN A 256 -26.55 15.52 -30.93
N ASN A 257 -25.66 16.52 -31.04
CA ASN A 257 -26.03 17.90 -31.41
C ASN A 257 -25.04 18.49 -32.42
N GLY A 258 -25.23 18.19 -33.70
CA GLY A 258 -24.41 18.77 -34.78
C GLY A 258 -24.81 18.24 -36.14
N GLY A 259 -25.98 18.63 -36.64
CA GLY A 259 -26.45 18.17 -37.94
C GLY A 259 -27.90 18.52 -38.26
N LYS A 260 -28.34 19.73 -37.94
CA LYS A 260 -29.48 20.40 -38.58
C LYS A 260 -29.07 21.85 -38.78
N ASP A 261 -29.39 22.39 -39.95
CA ASP A 261 -29.21 23.77 -40.40
C ASP A 261 -28.08 23.98 -41.42
N GLU A 262 -28.15 23.29 -42.56
CA GLU A 262 -27.72 23.84 -43.85
C GLU A 262 -28.74 23.46 -44.95
N LEU A 263 -29.35 24.50 -45.53
CA LEU A 263 -30.17 24.58 -46.76
C LEU A 263 -31.57 23.93 -46.80
#